data_AF-A0A6V8NQY4-F1
#
_entry.id   AF-A0A6V8NQY4-F1
#
_cell.length_a   1.000
_cell.length_b   1.000
_cell.length_c   1.000
_cell.angle_alpha   90.00
_cell.angle_beta   90.00
_cell.angle_gamma   90.00
#
_symmetry.space_group_name_H-M   'P 1'
#
loop_
_entity.id
_entity.type
_entity.pdbx_description
1 polymer ?
#
loop_
_entity_poly.entity_id
_entity_poly.type
_entity_poly.pdbx_seq_one_letter_code
_entity_poly.pdbx_strand_id
1 'polypeptide(L)'
;HLNQALRAHALFKRDVDYIVKNGEVIIVDEFTGRLMPGRRYSEGLHQAIEAREGVRIRQENQTLATITLQNYFRMYEKLAGMTGTAATEAEEFRKIYKMDTVVIPTNEPMIRIDMPDVVYKTEDIKFGAVVDEIVRRHEKGQPVLVGTISIEKSERLSKLLKKRGIPHQVLNAKYHEKEAEIIALAGRKGTVTIATNMAGRGVDIVLEEGVPDLGGLHIIGTERHESRRIDNQLRGRSGRQGDPGSSQFFLSLEDDLMKMFGMDRVRPLMDRFNFPEDEPISHNLVSKSIETAQKQVESRNFNIRKNVLEYDDVMNKQREVIYQQRDRILEGDDLSDKVNEMTAEVVGSVLRAFTSNSSYPEEWDLEGMLSYLCSIIPVEVRGSDYDLEDLTPGRLEEDLVGKALDLYQKREEEIGAETLRQLERYIMLRVIDNRWREHLYEMDYLKEGIGLRAIGQRDPLVEYKHEGYEMFQAMIQNMKEDIVRYLFRVKVAKEEARPQPLRLVTSQPAAKKQTTVHRVKVGRNDPCPCGSGKKYKKCCGR
;
A
#
# COMPACT_ATOMS: atom_id res chain seq x y z
N HIS A 1 20.19 11.18 3.46
CA HIS A 1 20.91 10.80 4.70
C HIS A 1 21.41 11.96 5.57
N LEU A 2 22.11 12.98 5.05
CA LEU A 2 22.65 14.08 5.89
C LEU A 2 21.57 14.77 6.75
N ASN A 3 20.42 15.10 6.16
CA ASN A 3 19.29 15.69 6.90
C ASN A 3 18.77 14.78 8.01
N GLN A 4 18.71 13.47 7.78
CA GLN A 4 18.26 12.50 8.80
C GLN A 4 19.31 12.33 9.90
N ALA A 5 20.61 12.37 9.57
CA ALA A 5 21.69 12.41 10.57
C ALA A 5 21.62 13.69 11.43
N LEU A 6 21.35 14.83 10.81
CA LEU A 6 21.17 16.09 11.53
C LEU A 6 19.92 16.06 12.42
N ARG A 7 18.79 15.56 11.93
CA ARG A 7 17.56 15.35 12.72
C ARG A 7 17.82 14.40 13.89
N ALA A 8 18.43 13.24 13.63
CA ALA A 8 18.79 12.27 14.64
C ALA A 8 19.69 12.87 15.71
N HIS A 9 20.60 13.79 15.36
CA HIS A 9 21.51 14.43 16.31
C HIS A 9 20.86 15.58 17.09
N ALA A 10 20.11 16.45 16.41
CA ALA A 10 19.61 17.71 16.97
C ALA A 10 18.21 17.61 17.60
N LEU A 11 17.34 16.77 17.05
CA LEU A 11 15.93 16.69 17.46
C LEU A 11 15.65 15.49 18.37
N PHE A 12 16.30 14.35 18.10
CA PHE A 12 16.06 13.12 18.87
C PHE A 12 17.05 13.00 20.03
N LYS A 13 16.52 12.78 21.23
CA LYS A 13 17.27 12.67 22.47
C LYS A 13 17.17 11.25 23.01
N ARG A 14 18.34 10.70 23.31
CA ARG A 14 18.46 9.44 24.05
C ARG A 14 17.80 9.59 25.42
N ASP A 15 17.14 8.53 25.86
CA ASP A 15 16.37 8.42 27.10
C ASP A 15 15.10 9.29 27.18
N VAL A 16 14.73 9.96 26.08
CA VAL A 16 13.46 10.69 25.93
C VAL A 16 12.66 10.10 24.78
N ASP A 17 13.23 10.15 23.57
CA ASP A 17 12.54 9.71 22.34
C ASP A 17 12.85 8.25 22.00
N TYR A 18 14.04 7.79 22.39
CA TYR A 18 14.49 6.41 22.20
C TYR A 18 15.46 5.99 23.30
N ILE A 19 15.62 4.69 23.51
CA ILE A 19 16.68 4.11 24.34
C ILE A 19 17.52 3.13 23.53
N VAL A 20 18.74 2.88 23.99
CA VAL A 20 19.59 1.82 23.44
C VAL A 20 19.65 0.67 24.44
N LYS A 21 19.14 -0.50 24.05
CA LYS A 21 19.15 -1.71 24.89
C LYS A 21 19.56 -2.92 24.06
N ASN A 22 20.49 -3.73 24.58
CA ASN A 22 21.03 -4.92 23.90
C ASN A 22 21.62 -4.63 22.51
N GLY A 23 22.18 -3.42 22.29
CA GLY A 23 22.71 -3.02 20.99
C GLY A 23 21.63 -2.69 19.95
N GLU A 24 20.39 -2.44 20.37
CA GLU A 24 19.28 -2.03 19.52
C GLU A 24 18.68 -0.72 20.00
N VAL A 25 18.25 0.12 19.04
CA VAL A 25 17.47 1.34 19.31
C VAL A 25 16.00 0.96 19.48
N ILE A 26 15.41 1.32 20.62
CA ILE A 26 14.00 1.07 20.93
C ILE A 26 13.31 2.42 21.13
N ILE A 27 12.23 2.65 20.40
CA ILE A 27 11.46 3.89 20.48
C ILE A 27 10.72 3.96 21.82
N VAL A 28 10.73 5.14 22.44
CA VAL A 28 9.92 5.45 23.62
C VAL A 28 8.69 6.24 23.15
N ASP A 29 7.51 5.82 23.58
CA ASP A 29 6.28 6.56 23.33
C ASP A 29 6.25 7.83 24.21
N GLU A 30 6.20 9.00 23.59
CA GLU A 30 6.26 10.31 24.27
C GLU A 30 5.16 10.52 25.31
N PHE A 31 3.99 9.90 25.13
CA PHE A 31 2.82 10.12 26.00
C PHE A 31 2.77 9.13 27.16
N THR A 32 3.24 7.90 26.92
CA THR A 32 3.09 6.79 27.89
C THR A 32 4.41 6.36 28.53
N GLY A 33 5.56 6.80 27.99
CA GLY A 33 6.90 6.36 28.39
C GLY A 33 7.16 4.88 28.10
N ARG A 34 6.27 4.20 27.37
CA ARG A 34 6.38 2.78 27.08
C ARG A 34 7.40 2.54 25.97
N LEU A 35 8.20 1.49 26.15
CA LEU A 35 9.08 0.99 25.12
C LEU A 35 8.27 0.32 24.01
N MET A 36 8.58 0.64 22.76
CA MET A 36 7.93 0.09 21.57
C MET A 36 8.88 -0.85 20.82
N PRO A 37 9.16 -2.07 21.34
CA PRO A 37 10.03 -3.02 20.68
C PRO A 37 9.45 -3.45 19.32
N GLY A 38 10.32 -3.56 18.32
CA GLY A 38 9.94 -3.92 16.95
C GLY A 38 9.41 -2.76 16.09
N ARG A 39 9.17 -1.58 16.67
CA ARG A 39 8.89 -0.36 15.89
C ARG A 39 10.20 0.33 15.51
N ARG A 40 10.24 0.86 14.29
CA ARG A 40 11.38 1.62 13.75
C ARG A 40 10.87 2.92 13.17
N TYR A 41 11.69 3.96 13.25
CA TYR A 41 11.43 5.20 12.52
C TYR A 41 11.62 4.94 11.02
N SER A 42 10.79 5.55 10.19
CA SER A 42 10.85 5.41 8.74
C SER A 42 11.97 6.26 8.12
N GLU A 43 12.15 6.16 6.80
CA GLU A 43 12.92 7.13 5.99
C GLU A 43 14.43 7.20 6.31
N GLY A 44 14.98 6.12 6.89
CA GLY A 44 16.38 6.06 7.29
C GLY A 44 16.71 6.83 8.56
N LEU A 45 15.73 7.43 9.24
CA LEU A 45 15.92 8.12 10.52
C LEU A 45 16.37 7.14 11.62
N HIS A 46 15.81 5.93 11.64
CA HIS A 46 16.20 4.92 12.62
C HIS A 46 17.65 4.48 12.42
N GLN A 47 18.09 4.34 11.17
CA GLN A 47 19.47 4.04 10.79
C GLN A 47 20.41 5.19 11.16
N ALA A 48 19.97 6.44 11.01
CA ALA A 48 20.72 7.60 11.44
C ALA A 48 20.92 7.63 12.97
N ILE A 49 19.90 7.25 13.74
CA ILE A 49 20.02 7.09 15.20
C ILE A 49 20.93 5.90 15.54
N GLU A 50 20.79 4.76 14.83
CA GLU A 50 21.66 3.60 14.99
C GLU A 50 23.14 3.96 14.75
N ALA A 51 23.42 4.72 13.69
CA ALA A 51 24.75 5.21 13.34
C ALA A 51 25.30 6.17 14.41
N ARG A 52 24.48 7.11 14.90
CA ARG A 52 24.85 8.06 15.97
C ARG A 52 25.24 7.34 17.26
N GLU A 53 24.48 6.31 17.64
CA GLU A 53 24.69 5.56 18.87
C GLU A 53 25.76 4.45 18.72
N GLY A 54 26.36 4.30 17.54
CA GLY A 54 27.38 3.30 17.27
C GLY A 54 26.87 1.86 17.34
N VAL A 55 25.57 1.64 17.18
CA VAL A 55 24.99 0.29 17.16
C VAL A 55 24.98 -0.29 15.75
N ARG A 56 24.70 -1.59 15.64
CA ARG A 56 24.65 -2.26 14.33
C ARG A 56 23.51 -1.67 13.49
N ILE A 57 23.87 -0.89 12.49
CA ILE A 57 22.93 -0.34 11.51
C ILE A 57 22.29 -1.51 10.75
N ARG A 58 20.97 -1.65 10.84
CA ARG A 58 20.25 -2.66 10.06
C ARG A 58 19.81 -2.05 8.75
N GLN A 59 19.81 -2.86 7.69
CA GLN A 59 19.35 -2.42 6.37
C GLN A 59 17.94 -1.81 6.45
N GLU A 60 17.73 -0.78 5.67
CA GLU A 60 16.43 -0.17 5.45
C GLU A 60 15.51 -1.14 4.72
N ASN A 61 14.21 -1.07 5.02
CA ASN A 61 13.22 -1.74 4.20
C ASN A 61 13.17 -1.00 2.86
N GLN A 62 13.68 -1.62 1.80
CA GLN A 62 13.62 -1.05 0.46
C GLN A 62 12.29 -1.42 -0.21
N THR A 63 11.64 -0.41 -0.80
CA THR A 63 10.46 -0.61 -1.64
C THR A 63 10.87 -1.30 -2.94
N LEU A 64 10.48 -2.57 -3.10
CA LEU A 64 10.72 -3.31 -4.36
C LEU A 64 9.69 -2.95 -5.43
N ALA A 65 8.46 -2.73 -5.02
CA ALA A 65 7.35 -2.33 -5.87
C ALA A 65 6.30 -1.61 -5.03
N THR A 66 5.59 -0.66 -5.63
CA THR A 66 4.50 0.09 -5.00
C THR A 66 3.44 0.39 -6.04
N ILE A 67 2.16 0.42 -5.69
CA ILE A 67 1.07 0.89 -6.57
C ILE A 67 -0.06 1.45 -5.70
N THR A 68 -0.67 2.56 -6.12
CA THR A 68 -1.91 3.01 -5.48
C THR A 68 -3.10 2.18 -5.96
N LEU A 69 -4.12 2.03 -5.13
CA LEU A 69 -5.35 1.35 -5.54
C LEU A 69 -5.99 2.03 -6.77
N GLN A 70 -5.90 3.36 -6.84
CA GLN A 70 -6.38 4.15 -7.96
C GLN A 70 -5.73 3.71 -9.28
N ASN A 71 -4.39 3.70 -9.34
CA ASN A 71 -3.68 3.31 -10.55
C ASN A 71 -3.79 1.81 -10.83
N TYR A 72 -3.82 0.97 -9.80
CA TYR A 72 -4.07 -0.46 -9.96
C TYR A 72 -5.41 -0.75 -10.65
N PHE A 73 -6.52 -0.14 -10.21
CA PHE A 73 -7.81 -0.35 -10.85
C PHE A 73 -7.90 0.28 -12.24
N ARG A 74 -7.13 1.32 -12.53
CA ARG A 74 -7.04 1.93 -13.88
C ARG A 74 -6.35 1.03 -14.91
N MET A 75 -5.62 -0.01 -14.48
CA MET A 75 -5.02 -0.99 -15.38
C MET A 75 -6.04 -1.97 -15.98
N TYR A 76 -7.25 -2.07 -15.41
CA TYR A 76 -8.28 -2.95 -15.92
C TYR A 76 -8.91 -2.35 -17.18
N GLU A 77 -9.07 -3.17 -18.22
CA GLU A 77 -9.75 -2.78 -19.46
C GLU A 77 -11.19 -2.31 -19.20
N LYS A 78 -11.86 -2.96 -18.25
CA LYS A 78 -13.22 -2.63 -17.83
C LYS A 78 -13.32 -2.60 -16.31
N LEU A 79 -13.86 -1.50 -15.79
CA LEU A 79 -14.11 -1.33 -14.37
C LEU A 79 -15.60 -1.06 -14.11
N ALA A 80 -16.17 -1.78 -13.14
CA ALA A 80 -17.53 -1.59 -12.66
C ALA A 80 -17.54 -1.75 -11.14
N GLY A 81 -18.45 -1.06 -10.47
CA GLY A 81 -18.55 -1.08 -9.02
C GLY A 81 -19.99 -0.82 -8.58
N MET A 82 -20.34 -1.37 -7.41
CA MET A 82 -21.67 -1.20 -6.82
C MET A 82 -21.52 -0.77 -5.35
N THR A 83 -22.32 0.21 -4.95
CA THR A 83 -22.40 0.68 -3.57
C THR A 83 -23.68 1.49 -3.38
N GLY A 84 -24.26 1.44 -2.18
CA GLY A 84 -25.47 2.19 -1.85
C GLY A 84 -25.25 3.70 -1.66
N THR A 85 -24.00 4.17 -1.64
CA THR A 85 -23.67 5.56 -1.27
C THR A 85 -22.59 6.20 -2.16
N ALA A 86 -22.59 5.92 -3.48
CA ALA A 86 -21.64 6.55 -4.42
C ALA A 86 -22.05 7.94 -4.93
N ALA A 87 -23.33 8.29 -4.85
CA ALA A 87 -23.85 9.51 -5.51
C ALA A 87 -23.17 10.80 -5.02
N THR A 88 -22.75 10.85 -3.76
CA THR A 88 -22.04 11.99 -3.15
C THR A 88 -20.65 12.22 -3.73
N GLU A 89 -19.99 11.16 -4.22
CA GLU A 89 -18.63 11.17 -4.75
C GLU A 89 -18.59 10.90 -6.26
N ALA A 90 -19.71 11.08 -6.95
CA ALA A 90 -19.82 10.82 -8.39
C ALA A 90 -18.77 11.56 -9.21
N GLU A 91 -18.43 12.80 -8.83
CA GLU A 91 -17.39 13.59 -9.47
C GLU A 91 -15.99 12.96 -9.30
N GLU A 92 -15.69 12.39 -8.12
CA GLU A 92 -14.42 11.70 -7.85
C GLU A 92 -14.30 10.44 -8.72
N PHE A 93 -15.37 9.62 -8.80
CA PHE A 93 -15.40 8.44 -9.67
C PHE A 93 -15.20 8.79 -11.14
N ARG A 94 -15.86 9.85 -11.62
CA ARG A 94 -15.73 10.29 -13.01
C ARG A 94 -14.34 10.86 -13.31
N LYS A 95 -13.75 11.63 -12.39
CA LYS A 95 -12.43 12.23 -12.58
C LYS A 95 -11.32 11.16 -12.61
N ILE A 96 -11.30 10.28 -11.62
CA ILE A 96 -10.23 9.30 -11.38
C ILE A 96 -10.39 8.06 -12.27
N TYR A 97 -11.58 7.45 -12.27
CA TYR A 97 -11.81 6.14 -12.90
C TYR A 97 -12.57 6.22 -14.22
N LYS A 98 -12.98 7.43 -14.66
CA LYS A 98 -13.86 7.62 -15.82
C LYS A 98 -15.18 6.84 -15.71
N MET A 99 -15.65 6.65 -14.48
CA MET A 99 -16.89 5.93 -14.19
C MET A 99 -18.02 6.92 -13.87
N ASP A 100 -19.14 6.78 -14.58
CA ASP A 100 -20.36 7.48 -14.23
C ASP A 100 -21.09 6.75 -13.09
N THR A 101 -21.73 7.53 -12.22
CA THR A 101 -22.54 7.00 -11.12
C THR A 101 -24.01 7.05 -11.50
N VAL A 102 -24.64 5.88 -11.56
CA VAL A 102 -26.07 5.75 -11.85
C VAL A 102 -26.80 5.37 -10.56
N VAL A 103 -27.79 6.17 -10.18
CA VAL A 103 -28.65 5.86 -9.03
C VAL A 103 -29.74 4.90 -9.49
N ILE A 104 -29.69 3.67 -9.01
CA ILE A 104 -30.71 2.65 -9.28
C ILE A 104 -31.89 2.87 -8.31
N PRO A 105 -33.14 2.99 -8.79
CA PRO A 105 -34.30 3.07 -7.93
C PRO A 105 -34.40 1.86 -6.98
N THR A 106 -34.94 2.07 -5.78
CA THR A 106 -35.22 0.97 -4.86
C THR A 106 -36.37 0.12 -5.40
N ASN A 107 -36.35 -1.18 -5.09
CA ASN A 107 -37.43 -2.10 -5.46
C ASN A 107 -38.76 -1.69 -4.81
N GLU A 108 -38.70 -1.38 -3.51
CA GLU A 108 -39.82 -0.87 -2.72
C GLU A 108 -39.55 0.59 -2.28
N PRO A 109 -40.59 1.42 -2.06
CA PRO A 109 -40.43 2.76 -1.54
C PRO A 109 -39.76 2.78 -0.15
N MET A 110 -38.81 3.68 0.05
CA MET A 110 -38.15 3.84 1.34
C MET A 110 -39.04 4.62 2.31
N ILE A 111 -39.44 3.97 3.42
CA ILE A 111 -40.33 4.55 4.45
C ILE A 111 -39.62 4.78 5.80
N ARG A 112 -38.29 4.64 5.86
CA ARG A 112 -37.51 4.84 7.08
C ARG A 112 -37.61 6.29 7.56
N ILE A 113 -37.80 6.47 8.86
CA ILE A 113 -37.86 7.80 9.49
C ILE A 113 -36.45 8.20 9.93
N ASP A 114 -35.84 9.12 9.19
CA ASP A 114 -34.57 9.73 9.57
C ASP A 114 -34.82 10.94 10.49
N MET A 115 -34.63 10.74 11.79
CA MET A 115 -34.83 11.74 12.84
C MET A 115 -33.69 12.78 12.84
N PRO A 116 -33.97 14.04 13.23
CA PRO A 116 -32.95 15.06 13.33
C PRO A 116 -31.92 14.73 14.41
N ASP A 117 -30.73 15.30 14.23
CA ASP A 117 -29.61 15.12 15.14
C ASP A 117 -29.89 15.80 16.48
N VAL A 118 -29.44 15.15 17.54
CA VAL A 118 -29.55 15.65 18.91
C VAL A 118 -28.17 16.00 19.41
N VAL A 119 -27.97 17.24 19.84
CA VAL A 119 -26.65 17.77 20.21
C VAL A 119 -26.63 18.10 21.70
N TYR A 120 -25.61 17.58 22.39
CA TYR A 120 -25.38 17.76 23.82
C TYR A 120 -24.10 18.54 24.08
N LYS A 121 -24.00 19.13 25.27
CA LYS A 121 -22.85 19.92 25.67
C LYS A 121 -21.60 19.06 25.89
N THR A 122 -21.75 17.92 26.56
CA THR A 122 -20.65 17.02 26.92
C THR A 122 -20.88 15.61 26.41
N GLU A 123 -19.79 14.85 26.25
CA GLU A 123 -19.90 13.44 25.88
C GLU A 123 -20.64 12.61 26.94
N ASP A 124 -20.47 12.91 28.24
CA ASP A 124 -21.13 12.15 29.30
C ASP A 124 -22.65 12.24 29.22
N ILE A 125 -23.19 13.45 29.00
CA ILE A 125 -24.63 13.67 28.86
C ILE A 125 -25.14 13.00 27.57
N LYS A 126 -24.39 13.12 26.45
CA LYS A 126 -24.67 12.42 25.20
C LYS A 126 -24.81 10.91 25.41
N PHE A 127 -23.82 10.26 26.04
CA PHE A 127 -23.85 8.83 26.28
C PHE A 127 -24.96 8.40 27.25
N GLY A 128 -25.28 9.24 28.25
CA GLY A 128 -26.45 9.05 29.11
C GLY A 128 -27.73 9.02 28.29
N ALA A 129 -27.95 10.01 27.43
CA ALA A 129 -29.13 10.10 26.57
C ALA A 129 -29.23 8.95 25.56
N VAL A 130 -28.10 8.52 24.97
CA VAL A 130 -28.06 7.33 24.10
C VAL A 130 -28.52 6.08 24.86
N VAL A 131 -28.06 5.90 26.10
CA VAL A 131 -28.47 4.77 26.94
C VAL A 131 -29.97 4.85 27.27
N ASP A 132 -30.48 6.01 27.63
CA ASP A 132 -31.91 6.19 27.93
C ASP A 132 -32.78 5.93 26.69
N GLU A 133 -32.34 6.32 25.50
CA GLU A 133 -33.02 5.99 24.24
C GLU A 133 -33.04 4.47 23.98
N ILE A 134 -31.90 3.80 24.18
CA ILE A 134 -31.80 2.34 24.02
C ILE A 134 -32.75 1.64 24.99
N VAL A 135 -32.76 2.04 26.26
CA VAL A 135 -33.64 1.47 27.30
C VAL A 135 -35.11 1.62 26.89
N ARG A 136 -35.54 2.83 26.52
CA ARG A 136 -36.91 3.12 26.08
C ARG A 136 -37.37 2.26 24.91
N ARG A 137 -36.47 2.00 23.96
CA ARG A 137 -36.75 1.18 22.76
C ARG A 137 -36.75 -0.31 23.09
N HIS A 138 -35.80 -0.74 23.92
CA HIS A 138 -35.68 -2.11 24.39
C HIS A 138 -36.88 -2.55 25.23
N GLU A 139 -37.41 -1.67 26.10
CA GLU A 139 -38.63 -1.92 26.89
C GLU A 139 -39.85 -2.16 26.00
N LYS A 140 -39.92 -1.52 24.84
CA LYS A 140 -40.96 -1.76 23.82
C LYS A 140 -40.69 -3.02 22.98
N GLY A 141 -39.52 -3.63 23.12
CA GLY A 141 -39.05 -4.76 22.33
C GLY A 141 -38.52 -4.37 20.94
N GLN A 142 -38.30 -3.09 20.65
CA GLN A 142 -37.78 -2.67 19.35
C GLN A 142 -36.27 -2.97 19.27
N PRO A 143 -35.77 -3.62 18.19
CA PRO A 143 -34.34 -3.85 18.03
C PRO A 143 -33.57 -2.56 17.76
N VAL A 144 -32.36 -2.48 18.31
CA VAL A 144 -31.50 -1.30 18.22
C VAL A 144 -30.09 -1.69 17.76
N LEU A 145 -29.61 -1.02 16.72
CA LEU A 145 -28.22 -1.09 16.27
C LEU A 145 -27.53 0.26 16.54
N VAL A 146 -26.49 0.23 17.35
CA VAL A 146 -25.71 1.41 17.73
C VAL A 146 -24.38 1.42 16.98
N GLY A 147 -24.14 2.45 16.17
CA GLY A 147 -22.88 2.68 15.48
C GLY A 147 -21.97 3.62 16.25
N THR A 148 -20.75 3.16 16.53
CA THR A 148 -19.70 3.91 17.26
C THR A 148 -18.42 4.01 16.43
N ILE A 149 -17.68 5.12 16.55
CA ILE A 149 -16.48 5.36 15.75
C ILE A 149 -15.23 4.59 16.20
N SER A 150 -15.14 4.23 17.49
CA SER A 150 -13.95 3.59 18.07
C SER A 150 -14.35 2.48 19.06
N ILE A 151 -13.46 1.49 19.20
CA ILE A 151 -13.64 0.37 20.14
C ILE A 151 -13.79 0.88 21.58
N GLU A 152 -13.02 1.91 21.95
CA GLU A 152 -13.10 2.53 23.28
C GLU A 152 -14.52 3.04 23.59
N LYS A 153 -15.14 3.73 22.63
CA LYS A 153 -16.51 4.26 22.78
C LYS A 153 -17.53 3.13 22.82
N SER A 154 -17.35 2.05 22.03
CA SER A 154 -18.19 0.85 22.13
C SER A 154 -18.13 0.20 23.51
N GLU A 155 -16.93 0.05 24.08
CA GLU A 155 -16.72 -0.53 25.41
C GLU A 155 -17.26 0.38 26.53
N ARG A 156 -17.11 1.70 26.39
CA ARG A 156 -17.72 2.68 27.32
C ARG A 156 -19.24 2.53 27.32
N LEU A 157 -19.88 2.51 26.15
CA LEU A 157 -21.33 2.34 26.03
C LEU A 157 -21.78 0.98 26.59
N SER A 158 -21.06 -0.10 26.27
CA SER A 158 -21.29 -1.44 26.81
C SER A 158 -21.32 -1.44 28.34
N LYS A 159 -20.34 -0.81 28.99
CA LYS A 159 -20.31 -0.66 30.46
C LYS A 159 -21.53 0.07 31.01
N LEU A 160 -21.99 1.13 30.35
CA LEU A 160 -23.18 1.89 30.77
C LEU A 160 -24.46 1.05 30.62
N LEU A 161 -24.59 0.29 29.53
CA LEU A 161 -25.73 -0.62 29.33
C LEU A 161 -25.75 -1.78 30.32
N LYS A 162 -24.58 -2.34 30.68
CA LYS A 162 -24.47 -3.36 31.75
C LYS A 162 -24.98 -2.82 33.09
N LYS A 163 -24.67 -1.57 33.43
CA LYS A 163 -25.16 -0.92 34.66
C LYS A 163 -26.69 -0.77 34.68
N ARG A 164 -27.32 -0.61 33.51
CA ARG A 164 -28.78 -0.54 33.36
C ARG A 164 -29.44 -1.92 33.15
N GLY A 165 -28.67 -3.01 33.17
CA GLY A 165 -29.19 -4.37 33.03
C GLY A 165 -29.65 -4.75 31.61
N ILE A 166 -29.24 -4.01 30.59
CA ILE A 166 -29.67 -4.26 29.20
C ILE A 166 -28.75 -5.30 28.53
N PRO A 167 -29.26 -6.45 28.08
CA PRO A 167 -28.48 -7.43 27.33
C PRO A 167 -28.11 -6.86 25.96
N HIS A 168 -26.84 -6.91 25.60
CA HIS A 168 -26.35 -6.39 24.32
C HIS A 168 -25.14 -7.17 23.82
N GLN A 169 -24.87 -7.03 22.52
CA GLN A 169 -23.74 -7.63 21.84
C GLN A 169 -22.81 -6.54 21.30
N VAL A 170 -21.50 -6.74 21.36
CA VAL A 170 -20.49 -5.76 20.90
C VAL A 170 -19.66 -6.37 19.77
N LEU A 171 -19.56 -5.65 18.66
CA LEU A 171 -18.85 -6.07 17.46
C LEU A 171 -17.69 -5.10 17.18
N ASN A 172 -16.47 -5.63 17.25
CA ASN A 172 -15.23 -4.84 17.25
C ASN A 172 -14.35 -5.08 16.00
N ALA A 173 -14.89 -5.71 14.94
CA ALA A 173 -14.19 -6.05 13.70
C ALA A 173 -12.96 -6.97 13.89
N LYS A 174 -12.98 -7.86 14.88
CA LYS A 174 -11.89 -8.81 15.16
C LYS A 174 -12.12 -10.19 14.54
N TYR A 175 -13.37 -10.63 14.42
CA TYR A 175 -13.73 -11.97 13.93
C TYR A 175 -14.92 -11.88 12.96
N HIS A 176 -14.64 -11.67 11.68
CA HIS A 176 -15.68 -11.36 10.68
C HIS A 176 -16.78 -12.43 10.56
N GLU A 177 -16.45 -13.73 10.62
CA GLU A 177 -17.45 -14.81 10.49
C GLU A 177 -18.46 -14.82 11.66
N LYS A 178 -17.96 -14.76 12.90
CA LYS A 178 -18.82 -14.71 14.09
C LYS A 178 -19.63 -13.42 14.17
N GLU A 179 -19.06 -12.31 13.72
CA GLU A 179 -19.76 -11.03 13.67
C GLU A 179 -20.91 -11.04 12.65
N ALA A 180 -20.76 -11.76 11.54
CA ALA A 180 -21.81 -11.92 10.55
C ALA A 180 -23.02 -12.66 11.12
N GLU A 181 -22.77 -13.76 11.85
CA GLU A 181 -23.82 -14.51 12.55
C GLU A 181 -24.54 -13.63 13.56
N ILE A 182 -23.81 -12.82 14.33
CA ILE A 182 -24.42 -11.92 15.32
C ILE A 182 -25.26 -10.83 14.66
N ILE A 183 -24.75 -10.18 13.61
CA ILE A 183 -25.48 -9.09 12.95
C ILE A 183 -26.73 -9.58 12.23
N ALA A 184 -26.72 -10.79 11.68
CA ALA A 184 -27.91 -11.39 11.08
C ALA A 184 -29.07 -11.54 12.09
N LEU A 185 -28.74 -11.67 13.39
CA LEU A 185 -29.70 -11.77 14.48
C LEU A 185 -30.11 -10.41 15.08
N ALA A 186 -29.52 -9.30 14.62
CA ALA A 186 -29.76 -7.97 15.18
C ALA A 186 -31.20 -7.47 14.97
N GLY A 187 -31.94 -8.04 14.02
CA GLY A 187 -33.33 -7.69 13.72
C GLY A 187 -34.37 -8.38 14.59
N ARG A 188 -33.96 -9.18 15.59
CA ARG A 188 -34.87 -9.88 16.53
C ARG A 188 -35.39 -8.97 17.63
N LYS A 189 -36.60 -9.25 18.10
CA LYS A 189 -37.27 -8.46 19.14
C LYS A 189 -36.39 -8.28 20.38
N GLY A 190 -36.22 -7.04 20.83
CA GLY A 190 -35.44 -6.66 22.00
C GLY A 190 -33.91 -6.76 21.83
N THR A 191 -33.40 -7.07 20.64
CA THR A 191 -31.95 -7.19 20.44
C THR A 191 -31.27 -5.83 20.43
N VAL A 192 -30.19 -5.68 21.21
CA VAL A 192 -29.33 -4.50 21.20
C VAL A 192 -27.95 -4.90 20.71
N THR A 193 -27.50 -4.29 19.62
CA THR A 193 -26.20 -4.57 19.01
C THR A 193 -25.39 -3.27 18.93
N ILE A 194 -24.16 -3.29 19.40
CA ILE A 194 -23.20 -2.20 19.29
C ILE A 194 -22.15 -2.62 18.26
N ALA A 195 -21.94 -1.79 17.24
CA ALA A 195 -21.01 -2.04 16.17
C ALA A 195 -20.04 -0.88 16.00
N THR A 196 -18.75 -1.20 15.84
CA THR A 196 -17.79 -0.25 15.30
C THR A 196 -17.97 -0.10 13.79
N ASN A 197 -17.49 1.00 13.22
CA ASN A 197 -17.66 1.42 11.81
C ASN A 197 -17.55 0.34 10.73
N MET A 198 -16.74 -0.71 10.96
CA MET A 198 -16.49 -1.78 9.99
C MET A 198 -17.16 -3.11 10.31
N ALA A 199 -17.76 -3.26 11.49
CA ALA A 199 -18.29 -4.53 11.96
C ALA A 199 -19.60 -4.92 11.23
N GLY A 200 -19.67 -6.19 10.79
CA GLY A 200 -20.77 -6.79 10.01
C GLY A 200 -21.20 -6.00 8.77
N ARG A 201 -20.25 -5.40 8.05
CA ARG A 201 -20.45 -4.94 6.67
C ARG A 201 -20.71 -6.09 5.71
N GLY A 202 -21.66 -5.90 4.82
CA GLY A 202 -22.05 -6.91 3.81
C GLY A 202 -23.11 -7.91 4.27
N VAL A 203 -23.53 -7.89 5.53
CA VAL A 203 -24.57 -8.78 6.06
C VAL A 203 -25.89 -8.04 6.16
N ASP A 204 -26.96 -8.71 5.75
CA ASP A 204 -28.32 -8.20 5.82
C ASP A 204 -28.91 -8.41 7.23
N ILE A 205 -29.72 -7.45 7.69
CA ILE A 205 -30.43 -7.55 8.97
C ILE A 205 -31.90 -7.75 8.66
N VAL A 206 -32.34 -9.01 8.76
CA VAL A 206 -33.74 -9.38 8.53
C VAL A 206 -34.54 -9.13 9.80
N LEU A 207 -35.67 -8.44 9.67
CA LEU A 207 -36.58 -8.20 10.80
C LEU A 207 -37.36 -9.47 11.13
N GLU A 208 -37.47 -9.78 12.42
CA GLU A 208 -38.32 -10.87 12.91
C GLU A 208 -39.81 -10.50 12.84
N GLU A 209 -40.70 -11.50 12.83
CA GLU A 209 -42.15 -11.28 12.85
C GLU A 209 -42.57 -10.42 14.05
N GLY A 210 -43.46 -9.44 13.79
CA GLY A 210 -43.92 -8.47 14.79
C GLY A 210 -42.96 -7.33 15.10
N VAL A 211 -41.70 -7.34 14.61
CA VAL A 211 -40.79 -6.19 14.71
C VAL A 211 -41.21 -5.01 13.82
N PRO A 212 -41.74 -5.21 12.61
CA PRO A 212 -42.27 -4.11 11.80
C PRO A 212 -43.32 -3.26 12.54
N ASP A 213 -44.22 -3.90 13.30
CA ASP A 213 -45.26 -3.23 14.10
C ASP A 213 -44.68 -2.39 15.25
N LEU A 214 -43.47 -2.72 15.71
CA LEU A 214 -42.72 -1.97 16.72
C LEU A 214 -41.96 -0.77 16.13
N GLY A 215 -42.11 -0.51 14.83
CA GLY A 215 -41.41 0.55 14.09
C GLY A 215 -40.07 0.10 13.48
N GLY A 216 -39.83 -1.21 13.39
CA GLY A 216 -38.66 -1.80 12.74
C GLY A 216 -37.34 -1.59 13.46
N LEU A 217 -36.22 -1.76 12.75
CA LEU A 217 -34.88 -1.56 13.32
C LEU A 217 -34.60 -0.08 13.57
N HIS A 218 -34.20 0.26 14.80
CA HIS A 218 -33.74 1.61 15.15
C HIS A 218 -32.21 1.71 15.09
N ILE A 219 -31.72 2.71 14.35
CA ILE A 219 -30.29 2.99 14.22
C ILE A 219 -29.91 4.18 15.09
N ILE A 220 -28.92 4.01 15.95
CA ILE A 220 -28.35 5.09 16.74
C ILE A 220 -26.91 5.33 16.28
N GLY A 221 -26.62 6.51 15.76
CA GLY A 221 -25.24 6.97 15.57
C GLY A 221 -24.79 7.72 16.81
N THR A 222 -23.73 7.27 17.48
CA THR A 222 -23.23 7.98 18.67
C THR A 222 -22.45 9.23 18.34
N GLU A 223 -22.04 9.39 17.06
CA GLU A 223 -21.29 10.51 16.48
C GLU A 223 -21.52 10.61 14.96
N ARG A 224 -21.17 11.75 14.38
CA ARG A 224 -21.05 11.93 12.93
C ARG A 224 -19.66 11.52 12.47
N HIS A 225 -19.60 10.84 11.34
CA HIS A 225 -18.33 10.52 10.69
C HIS A 225 -17.78 11.72 9.93
N GLU A 226 -16.49 11.65 9.60
CA GLU A 226 -15.83 12.58 8.68
C GLU A 226 -16.51 12.65 7.30
N SER A 227 -17.17 11.55 6.88
CA SER A 227 -17.87 11.45 5.60
C SER A 227 -19.32 11.04 5.80
N ARG A 228 -20.23 11.81 5.19
CA ARG A 228 -21.68 11.55 5.14
C ARG A 228 -22.00 10.19 4.55
N ARG A 229 -21.11 9.68 3.68
CA ARG A 229 -21.22 8.35 3.08
C ARG A 229 -21.26 7.24 4.14
N ILE A 230 -20.46 7.37 5.19
CA ILE A 230 -20.36 6.36 6.27
C ILE A 230 -21.60 6.46 7.16
N ASP A 231 -22.04 7.67 7.49
CA ASP A 231 -23.30 7.90 8.21
C ASP A 231 -24.50 7.30 7.47
N ASN A 232 -24.57 7.50 6.15
CA ASN A 232 -25.64 6.95 5.31
C ASN A 232 -25.56 5.42 5.18
N GLN A 233 -24.35 4.84 5.22
CA GLN A 233 -24.20 3.38 5.30
C GLN A 233 -24.71 2.82 6.62
N LEU A 234 -24.54 3.55 7.73
CA LEU A 234 -25.11 3.17 9.02
C LEU A 234 -26.65 3.27 8.99
N ARG A 235 -27.21 4.37 8.47
CA ARG A 235 -28.67 4.52 8.28
C ARG A 235 -29.26 3.42 7.40
N GLY A 236 -28.58 3.08 6.30
CA GLY A 236 -28.98 2.05 5.34
C GLY A 236 -28.98 0.61 5.89
N ARG A 237 -28.62 0.41 7.16
CA ARG A 237 -28.85 -0.86 7.86
C ARG A 237 -30.30 -1.08 8.24
N SER A 238 -31.12 -0.02 8.28
CA SER A 238 -32.55 -0.07 8.55
C SER A 238 -33.37 0.37 7.32
N GLY A 239 -34.62 -0.08 7.27
CA GLY A 239 -35.59 0.23 6.22
C GLY A 239 -35.27 -0.41 4.87
N ARG A 240 -34.86 -1.68 4.88
CA ARG A 240 -34.55 -2.45 3.67
C ARG A 240 -35.83 -2.97 3.04
N GLN A 241 -35.89 -3.01 1.70
CA GLN A 241 -37.07 -3.52 0.97
C GLN A 241 -38.42 -2.92 1.44
N GLY A 242 -38.44 -1.65 1.82
CA GLY A 242 -39.66 -0.99 2.28
C GLY A 242 -40.03 -1.29 3.74
N ASP A 243 -39.18 -1.97 4.49
CA ASP A 243 -39.39 -2.20 5.92
C ASP A 243 -39.51 -0.86 6.68
N PRO A 244 -40.32 -0.81 7.75
CA PRO A 244 -40.29 0.31 8.68
C PRO A 244 -38.94 0.35 9.39
N GLY A 245 -38.59 1.53 9.85
CA GLY A 245 -37.33 1.73 10.53
C GLY A 245 -37.14 3.18 10.93
N SER A 246 -36.14 3.43 11.77
CA SER A 246 -35.78 4.80 12.11
C SER A 246 -34.28 4.94 12.34
N SER A 247 -33.76 6.14 12.15
CA SER A 247 -32.37 6.47 12.47
C SER A 247 -32.29 7.79 13.23
N GLN A 248 -31.39 7.88 14.19
CA GLN A 248 -31.12 9.10 14.95
C GLN A 248 -29.64 9.19 15.31
N PHE A 249 -29.08 10.40 15.25
CA PHE A 249 -27.69 10.65 15.65
C PHE A 249 -27.65 11.52 16.91
N PHE A 250 -26.77 11.14 17.82
CA PHE A 250 -26.50 11.83 19.07
C PHE A 250 -25.09 12.40 18.96
N LEU A 251 -24.92 13.67 19.28
CA LEU A 251 -23.67 14.40 19.09
C LEU A 251 -23.31 15.16 20.35
N SER A 252 -22.02 15.39 20.54
CA SER A 252 -21.47 16.25 21.58
C SER A 252 -20.61 17.32 20.94
N LEU A 253 -20.56 18.49 21.57
CA LEU A 253 -19.60 19.54 21.21
C LEU A 253 -18.15 19.12 21.45
N GLU A 254 -17.94 18.09 22.28
CA GLU A 254 -16.63 17.48 22.54
C GLU A 254 -16.26 16.38 21.53
N ASP A 255 -17.12 16.06 20.56
CA ASP A 255 -16.82 15.09 19.52
C ASP A 255 -15.71 15.60 18.59
N ASP A 256 -14.93 14.68 18.00
CA ASP A 256 -13.75 15.02 17.20
C ASP A 256 -14.08 15.93 16.01
N LEU A 257 -15.21 15.67 15.34
CA LEU A 257 -15.69 16.51 14.24
C LEU A 257 -16.00 17.95 14.71
N MET A 258 -16.57 18.09 15.90
CA MET A 258 -16.93 19.40 16.48
C MET A 258 -15.70 20.15 16.99
N LYS A 259 -14.72 19.45 17.57
CA LYS A 259 -13.43 20.02 17.96
C LYS A 259 -12.67 20.60 16.77
N MET A 260 -12.70 19.92 15.62
CA MET A 260 -11.95 20.35 14.44
C MET A 260 -12.54 21.59 13.74
N PHE A 261 -13.86 21.81 13.77
CA PHE A 261 -14.52 22.83 12.93
C PHE A 261 -15.67 23.62 13.57
N GLY A 262 -16.15 23.23 14.76
CA GLY A 262 -17.39 23.74 15.35
C GLY A 262 -17.23 24.72 16.51
N MET A 263 -16.07 24.74 17.18
CA MET A 263 -15.92 25.45 18.46
C MET A 263 -15.97 26.98 18.31
N ASP A 264 -15.31 27.57 17.32
CA ASP A 264 -15.17 29.03 17.23
C ASP A 264 -16.47 29.76 16.90
N ARG A 265 -17.41 29.10 16.21
CA ARG A 265 -18.69 29.69 15.80
C ARG A 265 -19.85 29.37 16.75
N VAL A 266 -19.81 28.21 17.41
CA VAL A 266 -20.90 27.74 18.26
C VAL A 266 -20.72 28.21 19.71
N ARG A 267 -19.48 28.34 20.19
CA ARG A 267 -19.17 28.76 21.56
C ARG A 267 -19.75 30.14 21.95
N PRO A 268 -19.69 31.19 21.11
CA PRO A 268 -20.31 32.48 21.43
C PRO A 268 -21.84 32.42 21.52
N LEU A 269 -22.47 31.49 20.78
CA LEU A 269 -23.90 31.25 20.83
C LEU A 269 -24.29 30.57 22.15
N MET A 270 -23.48 29.63 22.63
CA MET A 270 -23.72 28.96 23.90
C MET A 270 -23.58 29.89 25.10
N ASP A 271 -22.52 30.70 25.12
CA ASP A 271 -22.25 31.65 26.20
C ASP A 271 -23.36 32.71 26.30
N ARG A 272 -24.00 33.05 25.17
CA ARG A 272 -25.09 34.03 25.11
C ARG A 272 -26.48 33.46 25.45
N PHE A 273 -26.75 32.19 25.13
CA PHE A 273 -28.08 31.59 25.31
C PHE A 273 -28.23 30.71 26.57
N ASN A 274 -27.16 30.51 27.35
CA ASN A 274 -27.17 29.79 28.63
C ASN A 274 -28.01 28.49 28.61
N PHE A 275 -27.76 27.65 27.61
CA PHE A 275 -28.48 26.39 27.42
C PHE A 275 -28.34 25.50 28.67
N PRO A 276 -29.44 24.89 29.16
CA PRO A 276 -29.38 23.90 30.24
C PRO A 276 -28.43 22.76 29.87
N GLU A 277 -27.63 22.26 30.82
CA GLU A 277 -26.63 21.22 30.51
C GLU A 277 -27.27 19.92 30.03
N ASP A 278 -28.47 19.61 30.53
CA ASP A 278 -29.16 18.32 30.32
C ASP A 278 -30.15 18.32 29.14
N GLU A 279 -30.39 19.47 28.50
CA GLU A 279 -31.36 19.57 27.41
C GLU A 279 -30.71 19.50 26.01
N PRO A 280 -31.36 18.81 25.06
CA PRO A 280 -30.84 18.71 23.70
C PRO A 280 -30.92 20.05 22.97
N ILE A 281 -29.78 20.48 22.42
CA ILE A 281 -29.69 21.68 21.58
C ILE A 281 -30.29 21.34 20.20
N SER A 282 -31.58 21.61 20.02
CA SER A 282 -32.29 21.41 18.76
C SER A 282 -32.45 22.74 18.01
N HIS A 283 -31.41 23.18 17.32
CA HIS A 283 -31.47 24.39 16.49
C HIS A 283 -30.97 24.11 15.07
N ASN A 284 -31.75 24.49 14.05
CA ASN A 284 -31.44 24.28 12.63
C ASN A 284 -30.06 24.85 12.21
N LEU A 285 -29.56 25.86 12.95
CA LEU A 285 -28.22 26.42 12.73
C LEU A 285 -27.10 25.42 13.09
N VAL A 286 -27.28 24.61 14.13
CA VAL A 286 -26.28 23.63 14.58
C VAL A 286 -26.15 22.50 13.56
N SER A 287 -27.28 21.96 13.07
CA SER A 287 -27.28 20.92 12.02
C SER A 287 -26.62 21.39 10.72
N LYS A 288 -26.87 22.63 10.28
CA LYS A 288 -26.18 23.22 9.11
C LYS A 288 -24.67 23.38 9.32
N SER A 289 -24.27 23.68 10.55
CA SER A 289 -22.85 23.85 10.89
C SER A 289 -22.11 22.51 10.84
N ILE A 290 -22.74 21.44 11.34
CA ILE A 290 -22.24 20.06 11.24
C ILE A 290 -22.11 19.63 9.77
N GLU A 291 -23.13 19.86 8.95
CA GLU A 291 -23.07 19.51 7.52
C GLU A 291 -21.93 20.26 6.80
N THR A 292 -21.72 21.53 7.15
CA THR A 292 -20.61 22.33 6.61
C THR A 292 -19.26 21.78 7.02
N ALA A 293 -19.10 21.38 8.29
CA ALA A 293 -17.88 20.74 8.79
C ALA A 293 -17.59 19.44 8.04
N GLN A 294 -18.59 18.55 7.86
CA GLN A 294 -18.42 17.32 7.08
C GLN A 294 -18.00 17.59 5.64
N LYS A 295 -18.63 18.56 4.95
CA LYS A 295 -18.23 18.95 3.58
C LYS A 295 -16.78 19.44 3.51
N GLN A 296 -16.32 20.18 4.52
CA GLN A 296 -14.93 20.64 4.58
C GLN A 296 -13.95 19.48 4.79
N VAL A 297 -14.28 18.53 5.67
CA VAL A 297 -13.47 17.32 5.88
C VAL A 297 -13.44 16.44 4.63
N GLU A 298 -14.58 16.22 3.99
CA GLU A 298 -14.68 15.49 2.72
C GLU A 298 -13.81 16.12 1.63
N SER A 299 -13.88 17.45 1.48
CA SER A 299 -13.06 18.20 0.53
C SER A 299 -11.55 18.12 0.85
N ARG A 300 -11.18 18.24 2.13
CA ARG A 300 -9.79 18.06 2.59
C ARG A 300 -9.29 16.66 2.25
N ASN A 301 -10.06 15.62 2.57
CA ASN A 301 -9.71 14.23 2.31
C ASN A 301 -9.64 13.93 0.80
N PHE A 302 -10.54 14.52 0.01
CA PHE A 302 -10.48 14.46 -1.46
C PHE A 302 -9.19 15.09 -1.98
N ASN A 303 -8.81 16.28 -1.51
CA ASN A 303 -7.56 16.94 -1.93
C ASN A 303 -6.32 16.14 -1.53
N ILE A 304 -6.30 15.52 -0.35
CA ILE A 304 -5.20 14.62 0.05
C ILE A 304 -5.08 13.44 -0.93
N ARG A 305 -6.20 12.77 -1.24
CA ARG A 305 -6.21 11.65 -2.19
C ARG A 305 -5.80 12.09 -3.60
N LYS A 306 -6.29 13.25 -4.05
CA LYS A 306 -5.94 13.85 -5.33
C LYS A 306 -4.44 14.11 -5.41
N ASN A 307 -3.86 14.74 -4.39
CA ASN A 307 -2.43 15.00 -4.34
C ASN A 307 -1.64 13.68 -4.39
N VAL A 308 -2.01 12.68 -3.57
CA VAL A 308 -1.36 11.36 -3.59
C VAL A 308 -1.41 10.73 -4.98
N LEU A 309 -2.55 10.82 -5.68
CA LEU A 309 -2.71 10.33 -7.04
C LEU A 309 -1.82 11.10 -8.04
N GLU A 310 -1.73 12.43 -7.92
CA GLU A 310 -0.92 13.25 -8.83
C GLU A 310 0.59 12.93 -8.73
N TYR A 311 1.09 12.65 -7.52
CA TYR A 311 2.46 12.16 -7.34
C TYR A 311 2.63 10.74 -7.90
N ASP A 312 1.68 9.84 -7.63
CA ASP A 312 1.75 8.46 -8.13
C ASP A 312 1.58 8.38 -9.65
N ASP A 313 0.87 9.30 -10.29
CA ASP A 313 0.73 9.37 -11.76
C ASP A 313 2.08 9.60 -12.45
N VAL A 314 3.01 10.34 -11.82
CA VAL A 314 4.38 10.50 -12.33
C VAL A 314 5.11 9.17 -12.28
N MET A 315 5.05 8.48 -11.13
CA MET A 315 5.65 7.16 -10.95
C MET A 315 5.01 6.11 -11.85
N ASN A 316 3.71 6.21 -12.11
CA ASN A 316 2.97 5.27 -12.95
C ASN A 316 3.43 5.35 -14.41
N LYS A 317 3.63 6.56 -14.96
CA LYS A 317 4.18 6.72 -16.32
C LYS A 317 5.58 6.10 -16.45
N GLN A 318 6.45 6.33 -15.48
CA GLN A 318 7.80 5.75 -15.47
C GLN A 318 7.75 4.23 -15.38
N ARG A 319 6.85 3.70 -14.55
CA ARG A 319 6.63 2.27 -14.39
C ARG A 319 6.11 1.61 -15.65
N GLU A 320 5.15 2.22 -16.35
CA GLU A 320 4.64 1.69 -17.62
C GLU A 320 5.78 1.46 -18.61
N VAL A 321 6.73 2.40 -18.72
CA VAL A 321 7.91 2.25 -19.59
C VAL A 321 8.80 1.09 -19.13
N ILE A 322 9.15 1.02 -17.84
CA ILE A 322 10.02 -0.03 -17.31
C ILE A 322 9.38 -1.41 -17.41
N TYR A 323 8.09 -1.52 -17.09
CA TYR A 323 7.37 -2.78 -17.08
C TYR A 323 7.15 -3.26 -18.51
N GLN A 324 6.86 -2.36 -19.46
CA GLN A 324 6.80 -2.72 -20.88
C GLN A 324 8.14 -3.27 -21.39
N GLN A 325 9.27 -2.67 -21.01
CA GLN A 325 10.59 -3.20 -21.37
C GLN A 325 10.84 -4.57 -20.73
N ARG A 326 10.49 -4.71 -19.45
CA ARG A 326 10.65 -5.95 -18.69
C ARG A 326 9.81 -7.10 -19.27
N ASP A 327 8.58 -6.82 -19.67
CA ASP A 327 7.66 -7.81 -20.24
C ASP A 327 8.17 -8.30 -21.60
N ARG A 328 8.64 -7.41 -22.49
CA ARG A 328 9.27 -7.81 -23.77
C ARG A 328 10.47 -8.76 -23.59
N ILE A 329 11.30 -8.50 -22.59
CA ILE A 329 12.46 -9.36 -22.27
C ILE A 329 12.00 -10.75 -21.77
N LEU A 330 10.89 -10.80 -21.03
CA LEU A 330 10.32 -12.04 -20.50
C LEU A 330 9.57 -12.85 -21.57
N GLU A 331 8.91 -12.19 -22.52
CA GLU A 331 8.21 -12.81 -23.65
C GLU A 331 9.17 -13.52 -24.62
N GLY A 332 10.47 -13.18 -24.56
CA GLY A 332 11.52 -13.87 -25.30
C GLY A 332 11.77 -13.32 -26.70
N ASP A 333 11.48 -12.04 -26.91
CA ASP A 333 11.85 -11.30 -28.13
C ASP A 333 13.36 -11.42 -28.41
N ASP A 334 13.75 -11.32 -29.68
CA ASP A 334 15.16 -11.22 -30.03
C ASP A 334 15.72 -9.87 -29.56
N LEU A 335 16.70 -9.91 -28.66
CA LEU A 335 17.24 -8.72 -27.99
C LEU A 335 18.52 -8.20 -28.64
N SER A 336 19.10 -8.87 -29.64
CA SER A 336 20.36 -8.40 -30.28
C SER A 336 20.22 -7.01 -30.84
N ASP A 337 19.15 -6.74 -31.58
CA ASP A 337 18.92 -5.44 -32.20
C ASP A 337 18.83 -4.35 -31.13
N LYS A 338 18.21 -4.68 -29.98
CA LYS A 338 18.09 -3.75 -28.88
C LYS A 338 19.42 -3.53 -28.16
N VAL A 339 20.24 -4.57 -28.00
CA VAL A 339 21.59 -4.46 -27.45
C VAL A 339 22.48 -3.61 -28.35
N ASN A 340 22.39 -3.79 -29.68
CA ASN A 340 23.13 -3.00 -30.66
C ASN A 340 22.70 -1.53 -30.63
N GLU A 341 21.39 -1.25 -30.58
CA GLU A 341 20.85 0.11 -30.41
C GLU A 341 21.35 0.75 -29.11
N MET A 342 21.27 0.04 -27.98
CA MET A 342 21.78 0.53 -26.69
C MET A 342 23.28 0.78 -26.73
N THR A 343 24.05 -0.04 -27.43
CA THR A 343 25.49 0.12 -27.57
C THR A 343 25.82 1.39 -28.34
N ALA A 344 25.14 1.63 -29.47
CA ALA A 344 25.29 2.86 -30.25
C ALA A 344 24.92 4.10 -29.43
N GLU A 345 23.81 4.07 -28.70
CA GLU A 345 23.39 5.17 -27.82
C GLU A 345 24.39 5.45 -26.70
N VAL A 346 24.98 4.42 -26.09
CA VAL A 346 26.01 4.57 -25.05
C VAL A 346 27.26 5.21 -25.63
N VAL A 347 27.76 4.74 -26.79
CA VAL A 347 28.91 5.35 -27.47
C VAL A 347 28.63 6.81 -27.80
N GLY A 348 27.50 7.13 -28.43
CA GLY A 348 27.11 8.50 -28.76
C GLY A 348 26.89 9.39 -27.53
N SER A 349 26.41 8.84 -26.40
CA SER A 349 26.30 9.59 -25.14
C SER A 349 27.66 9.92 -24.54
N VAL A 350 28.61 8.96 -24.56
CA VAL A 350 29.98 9.20 -24.10
C VAL A 350 30.66 10.25 -24.98
N LEU A 351 30.58 10.09 -26.31
CA LEU A 351 31.14 11.05 -27.25
C LEU A 351 30.62 12.46 -27.00
N ARG A 352 29.31 12.63 -26.86
CA ARG A 352 28.71 13.95 -26.58
C ARG A 352 29.24 14.55 -25.29
N ALA A 353 29.41 13.76 -24.22
CA ALA A 353 29.90 14.28 -22.94
C ALA A 353 31.33 14.83 -23.00
N PHE A 354 32.19 14.28 -23.88
CA PHE A 354 33.58 14.70 -24.02
C PHE A 354 33.82 15.68 -25.18
N THR A 355 32.91 15.75 -26.16
CA THR A 355 33.04 16.63 -27.35
C THR A 355 32.13 17.86 -27.32
N SER A 356 31.17 17.96 -26.38
CA SER A 356 30.22 19.09 -26.33
C SER A 356 30.83 20.45 -25.98
N ASN A 357 32.01 20.47 -25.36
CA ASN A 357 32.61 21.70 -24.83
C ASN A 357 33.39 22.51 -25.89
N SER A 358 33.73 21.90 -27.02
CA SER A 358 34.42 22.59 -28.12
C SER A 358 34.17 21.90 -29.46
N SER A 359 34.10 22.69 -30.53
CA SER A 359 33.99 22.16 -31.90
C SER A 359 35.34 21.73 -32.49
N TYR A 360 36.45 22.01 -31.80
CA TYR A 360 37.79 21.71 -32.28
C TYR A 360 38.30 20.36 -31.71
N PRO A 361 38.68 19.39 -32.56
CA PRO A 361 39.17 18.07 -32.12
C PRO A 361 40.39 18.13 -31.19
N GLU A 362 41.23 19.15 -31.33
CA GLU A 362 42.43 19.38 -30.53
C GLU A 362 42.14 19.70 -29.06
N GLU A 363 40.94 20.21 -28.77
CA GLU A 363 40.50 20.56 -27.41
C GLU A 363 39.72 19.43 -26.74
N TRP A 364 39.50 18.30 -27.42
CA TRP A 364 38.83 17.14 -26.86
C TRP A 364 39.78 16.30 -26.00
N ASP A 365 39.30 15.88 -24.84
CA ASP A 365 40.00 14.87 -24.02
C ASP A 365 39.76 13.46 -24.61
N LEU A 366 40.38 13.21 -25.77
CA LEU A 366 40.27 11.94 -26.50
C LEU A 366 40.78 10.75 -25.67
N GLU A 367 41.85 10.95 -24.90
CA GLU A 367 42.45 9.88 -24.09
C GLU A 367 41.58 9.53 -22.87
N GLY A 368 41.02 10.53 -22.17
CA GLY A 368 40.05 10.33 -21.11
C GLY A 368 38.75 9.69 -21.60
N MET A 369 38.25 10.13 -22.76
CA MET A 369 37.07 9.58 -23.41
C MET A 369 37.26 8.10 -23.80
N LEU A 370 38.38 7.76 -24.48
CA LEU A 370 38.69 6.38 -24.84
C LEU A 370 38.90 5.51 -23.61
N SER A 371 39.55 6.01 -22.56
CA SER A 371 39.70 5.30 -21.29
C SER A 371 38.35 5.01 -20.62
N TYR A 372 37.44 5.99 -20.59
CA TYR A 372 36.08 5.83 -20.08
C TYR A 372 35.30 4.81 -20.90
N LEU A 373 35.34 4.92 -22.24
CA LEU A 373 34.66 3.97 -23.12
C LEU A 373 35.23 2.55 -22.96
N CYS A 374 36.55 2.40 -22.89
CA CYS A 374 37.24 1.14 -22.60
C CYS A 374 36.78 0.50 -21.28
N SER A 375 36.43 1.31 -20.28
CA SER A 375 35.89 0.82 -19.01
C SER A 375 34.52 0.15 -19.17
N ILE A 376 33.76 0.51 -20.21
CA ILE A 376 32.43 -0.02 -20.53
C ILE A 376 32.58 -1.15 -21.55
N ILE A 377 33.07 -0.82 -22.74
CA ILE A 377 33.28 -1.72 -23.88
C ILE A 377 34.80 -1.86 -24.06
N PRO A 378 35.38 -3.06 -23.95
CA PRO A 378 36.83 -3.25 -24.05
C PRO A 378 37.28 -3.18 -25.53
N VAL A 379 37.17 -2.01 -26.14
CA VAL A 379 37.64 -1.74 -27.51
C VAL A 379 39.14 -1.46 -27.46
N GLU A 380 39.93 -2.13 -28.31
CA GLU A 380 41.36 -1.87 -28.40
C GLU A 380 41.62 -0.68 -29.33
N VAL A 381 41.61 0.54 -28.78
CA VAL A 381 41.85 1.78 -29.55
C VAL A 381 42.71 2.74 -28.75
N ARG A 382 43.64 3.42 -29.43
CA ARG A 382 44.46 4.50 -28.86
C ARG A 382 44.14 5.82 -29.57
N GLY A 383 44.30 6.93 -28.86
CA GLY A 383 44.12 8.27 -29.45
C GLY A 383 45.07 8.52 -30.63
N SER A 384 46.23 7.87 -30.65
CA SER A 384 47.19 7.89 -31.76
C SER A 384 46.69 7.24 -33.06
N ASP A 385 45.60 6.48 -33.00
CA ASP A 385 45.04 5.79 -34.16
C ASP A 385 44.16 6.71 -35.03
N TYR A 386 43.89 7.94 -34.55
CA TYR A 386 43.07 8.93 -35.24
C TYR A 386 43.90 10.14 -35.67
N ASP A 387 43.69 10.58 -36.90
CA ASP A 387 44.24 11.84 -37.40
C ASP A 387 43.33 13.00 -36.96
N LEU A 388 43.89 13.92 -36.16
CA LEU A 388 43.17 15.05 -35.57
C LEU A 388 42.71 16.07 -36.61
N GLU A 389 43.37 16.15 -37.77
CA GLU A 389 43.05 17.13 -38.81
C GLU A 389 41.74 16.81 -39.56
N ASP A 390 41.34 15.54 -39.61
CA ASP A 390 40.16 15.04 -40.35
C ASP A 390 39.07 14.41 -39.46
N LEU A 391 39.24 14.52 -38.13
CA LEU A 391 38.35 13.89 -37.16
C LEU A 391 37.07 14.70 -36.95
N THR A 392 35.93 14.06 -37.18
CA THR A 392 34.61 14.61 -36.85
C THR A 392 33.94 13.73 -35.81
N PRO A 393 33.04 14.27 -34.96
CA PRO A 393 32.34 13.47 -33.97
C PRO A 393 31.56 12.31 -34.61
N GLY A 394 30.95 12.54 -35.78
CA GLY A 394 30.20 11.52 -36.51
C GLY A 394 31.09 10.38 -37.04
N ARG A 395 32.26 10.67 -37.60
CA ARG A 395 33.21 9.62 -38.04
C ARG A 395 33.72 8.80 -36.87
N LEU A 396 34.00 9.46 -35.75
CA LEU A 396 34.46 8.80 -34.53
C LEU A 396 33.36 7.91 -33.93
N GLU A 397 32.10 8.37 -33.95
CA GLU A 397 30.94 7.57 -33.56
C GLU A 397 30.77 6.34 -34.44
N GLU A 398 30.79 6.49 -35.76
CA GLU A 398 30.67 5.37 -36.71
C GLU A 398 31.77 4.31 -36.51
N ASP A 399 33.03 4.73 -36.34
CA ASP A 399 34.15 3.82 -36.12
C ASP A 399 34.06 3.07 -34.78
N LEU A 400 33.76 3.78 -33.69
CA LEU A 400 33.65 3.18 -32.36
C LEU A 400 32.43 2.25 -32.25
N VAL A 401 31.30 2.61 -32.85
CA VAL A 401 30.12 1.74 -32.93
C VAL A 401 30.42 0.51 -33.78
N GLY A 402 31.07 0.67 -34.94
CA GLY A 402 31.50 -0.45 -35.78
C GLY A 402 32.37 -1.45 -35.02
N LYS A 403 33.40 -0.97 -34.33
CA LYS A 403 34.28 -1.82 -33.51
C LYS A 403 33.55 -2.50 -32.35
N ALA A 404 32.58 -1.83 -31.74
CA ALA A 404 31.76 -2.41 -30.68
C ALA A 404 30.84 -3.53 -31.21
N LEU A 405 30.25 -3.35 -32.40
CA LEU A 405 29.43 -4.37 -33.06
C LEU A 405 30.26 -5.59 -33.48
N ASP A 406 31.46 -5.37 -34.04
CA ASP A 406 32.38 -6.46 -34.38
C ASP A 406 32.77 -7.28 -33.14
N LEU A 407 33.00 -6.60 -32.02
CA LEU A 407 33.31 -7.26 -30.75
C LEU A 407 32.11 -8.07 -30.22
N TYR A 408 30.89 -7.54 -30.36
CA TYR A 408 29.68 -8.26 -29.98
C TYR A 408 29.49 -9.52 -30.83
N GLN A 409 29.71 -9.43 -32.15
CA GLN A 409 29.62 -10.57 -33.05
C GLN A 409 30.66 -11.66 -32.71
N LYS A 410 31.91 -11.28 -32.44
CA LYS A 410 32.95 -12.23 -31.97
C LYS A 410 32.53 -12.95 -30.68
N ARG A 411 31.86 -12.25 -29.75
CA ARG A 411 31.36 -12.87 -28.52
C ARG A 411 30.21 -13.84 -28.77
N GLU A 412 29.34 -13.54 -29.72
CA GLU A 412 28.28 -14.45 -30.15
C GLU A 412 28.85 -15.75 -30.71
N GLU A 413 29.93 -15.66 -31.50
CA GLU A 413 30.66 -16.82 -32.00
C GLU A 413 31.35 -17.63 -30.87
N GLU A 414 31.92 -16.95 -29.86
CA GLU A 414 32.62 -17.59 -28.73
C GLU A 414 31.68 -18.28 -27.72
N ILE A 415 30.56 -17.64 -27.38
CA ILE A 415 29.62 -18.10 -26.33
C ILE A 415 28.51 -18.98 -26.92
N GLY A 416 28.17 -18.78 -28.19
CA GLY A 416 27.03 -19.37 -28.87
C GLY A 416 25.75 -18.55 -28.69
N ALA A 417 24.98 -18.39 -29.78
CA ALA A 417 23.80 -17.52 -29.84
C ALA A 417 22.75 -17.84 -28.75
N GLU A 418 22.41 -19.11 -28.53
CA GLU A 418 21.39 -19.48 -27.54
C GLU A 418 21.78 -19.09 -26.10
N THR A 419 23.03 -19.38 -25.72
CA THR A 419 23.57 -19.03 -24.40
C THR A 419 23.69 -17.52 -24.25
N LEU A 420 24.10 -16.81 -25.30
CA LEU A 420 24.19 -15.35 -25.29
C LEU A 420 22.79 -14.70 -25.09
N ARG A 421 21.75 -15.19 -25.78
CA ARG A 421 20.37 -14.72 -25.60
C ARG A 421 19.82 -14.97 -24.20
N GLN A 422 20.18 -16.09 -23.57
CA GLN A 422 19.85 -16.35 -22.16
C GLN A 422 20.59 -15.38 -21.23
N LEU A 423 21.87 -15.14 -21.49
CA LEU A 423 22.70 -14.22 -20.73
C LEU A 423 22.20 -12.77 -20.84
N GLU A 424 21.82 -12.33 -22.04
CA GLU A 424 21.20 -11.03 -22.30
C GLU A 424 19.97 -10.81 -21.45
N ARG A 425 19.00 -11.74 -21.52
CA ARG A 425 17.79 -11.67 -20.69
C ARG A 425 18.13 -11.61 -19.21
N TYR A 426 19.02 -12.47 -18.74
CA TYR A 426 19.41 -12.50 -17.33
C TYR A 426 20.04 -11.18 -16.86
N ILE A 427 21.01 -10.66 -17.62
CA ILE A 427 21.70 -9.40 -17.29
C ILE A 427 20.71 -8.24 -17.35
N MET A 428 19.93 -8.12 -18.43
CA MET A 428 18.98 -7.02 -18.60
C MET A 428 17.94 -7.00 -17.48
N LEU A 429 17.31 -8.13 -17.15
CA LEU A 429 16.34 -8.20 -16.04
C LEU A 429 16.99 -7.83 -14.70
N ARG A 430 18.20 -8.34 -14.43
CA ARG A 430 18.90 -8.06 -13.18
C ARG A 430 19.29 -6.59 -13.04
N VAL A 431 19.73 -5.95 -14.12
CA VAL A 431 20.09 -4.52 -14.12
C VAL A 431 18.83 -3.67 -14.00
N ILE A 432 17.78 -3.97 -14.79
CA ILE A 432 16.50 -3.27 -14.73
C ILE A 432 15.92 -3.32 -13.32
N ASP A 433 15.80 -4.51 -12.72
CA ASP A 433 15.21 -4.68 -11.39
C ASP A 433 16.03 -3.94 -10.30
N ASN A 434 17.37 -3.96 -10.39
CA ASN A 434 18.23 -3.25 -9.44
C ASN A 434 18.11 -1.73 -9.57
N ARG A 435 18.25 -1.19 -10.80
CA ARG A 435 18.18 0.24 -11.07
C ARG A 435 16.80 0.82 -10.79
N TRP A 436 15.74 0.07 -11.12
CA TRP A 436 14.37 0.47 -10.80
C TRP A 436 14.14 0.56 -9.29
N ARG A 437 14.63 -0.42 -8.52
CA ARG A 437 14.55 -0.38 -7.04
C ARG A 437 15.30 0.80 -6.45
N GLU A 438 16.51 1.09 -6.95
CA GLU A 438 17.27 2.29 -6.54
C GLU A 438 16.48 3.57 -6.84
N HIS A 439 15.91 3.68 -8.04
CA HIS A 439 15.08 4.81 -8.43
C HIS A 439 13.82 4.96 -7.59
N LEU A 440 13.12 3.88 -7.26
CA LEU A 440 11.96 3.92 -6.35
C LEU A 440 12.34 4.49 -4.99
N TYR A 441 13.50 4.11 -4.48
CA TYR A 441 14.04 4.61 -3.22
C TYR A 441 14.35 6.11 -3.32
N GLU A 442 15.07 6.54 -4.35
CA GLU A 442 15.39 7.96 -4.55
C GLU A 442 14.15 8.84 -4.76
N MET A 443 13.13 8.33 -5.45
CA MET A 443 11.85 9.02 -5.66
C MET A 443 11.04 9.19 -4.37
N ASP A 444 11.16 8.26 -3.42
CA ASP A 444 10.56 8.37 -2.09
C ASP A 444 11.23 9.50 -1.29
N TYR A 445 12.58 9.54 -1.29
CA TYR A 445 13.35 10.64 -0.69
C TYR A 445 13.03 12.00 -1.32
N LEU A 446 12.91 12.05 -2.64
CA LEU A 446 12.54 13.28 -3.34
C LEU A 446 11.18 13.76 -2.87
N LYS A 447 10.19 12.86 -2.78
CA LYS A 447 8.82 13.18 -2.34
C LYS A 447 8.78 13.73 -0.91
N GLU A 448 9.60 13.21 0.00
CA GLU A 448 9.72 13.75 1.36
C GLU A 448 10.33 15.16 1.38
N GLY A 449 11.38 15.39 0.58
CA GLY A 449 12.13 16.63 0.55
C GLY A 449 11.45 17.77 -0.21
N ILE A 450 10.61 17.45 -1.20
CA ILE A 450 10.02 18.43 -2.12
C ILE A 450 9.09 19.43 -1.43
N GLY A 451 8.50 19.03 -0.30
CA GLY A 451 7.64 19.89 0.52
C GLY A 451 8.36 21.15 1.03
N LEU A 452 9.68 21.10 1.21
CA LEU A 452 10.48 22.26 1.63
C LEU A 452 10.64 23.30 0.52
N ARG A 453 10.49 22.91 -0.76
CA ARG A 453 10.56 23.85 -1.89
C ARG A 453 9.34 24.77 -1.98
N ALA A 454 8.23 24.40 -1.34
CA ALA A 454 7.05 25.25 -1.21
C ALA A 454 7.36 26.60 -0.54
N ILE A 455 8.42 26.65 0.29
CA ILE A 455 8.89 27.88 0.96
C ILE A 455 9.37 28.92 -0.07
N GLY A 456 9.86 28.47 -1.23
CA GLY A 456 10.30 29.34 -2.33
C GLY A 456 9.20 29.77 -3.30
N GLN A 457 7.91 29.61 -2.94
CA GLN A 457 6.76 29.92 -3.79
C GLN A 457 6.71 29.13 -5.12
N ARG A 458 7.42 27.99 -5.19
CA ARG A 458 7.33 27.05 -6.31
C ARG A 458 6.33 25.94 -5.98
N ASP A 459 5.61 25.47 -6.99
CA ASP A 459 4.69 24.34 -6.83
C ASP A 459 5.50 23.03 -6.64
N PRO A 460 5.41 22.36 -5.48
CA PRO A 460 6.15 21.13 -5.23
C PRO A 460 5.87 20.01 -6.23
N LEU A 461 4.65 19.91 -6.77
CA LEU A 461 4.30 18.89 -7.74
C LEU A 461 5.01 19.10 -9.08
N VAL A 462 5.19 20.36 -9.49
CA VAL A 462 5.90 20.71 -10.73
C VAL A 462 7.38 20.40 -10.59
N GLU A 463 7.98 20.77 -9.46
CA GLU A 463 9.39 20.44 -9.17
C GLU A 463 9.60 18.93 -9.08
N TYR A 464 8.69 18.20 -8.40
CA TYR A 464 8.73 16.73 -8.33
C TYR A 464 8.68 16.09 -9.73
N LYS A 465 7.84 16.61 -10.63
CA LYS A 465 7.77 16.12 -12.02
C LYS A 465 9.07 16.36 -12.78
N HIS A 466 9.68 17.53 -12.61
CA HIS A 466 10.92 17.89 -13.29
C HIS A 466 12.09 17.04 -12.81
N GLU A 467 12.36 17.07 -11.50
CA GLU A 467 13.46 16.30 -10.90
C GLU A 467 13.25 14.80 -11.06
N GLY A 468 12.02 14.32 -10.86
CA GLY A 468 11.70 12.92 -11.08
C GLY A 468 11.90 12.47 -12.52
N TYR A 469 11.69 13.35 -13.51
CA TYR A 469 12.00 13.07 -14.91
C TYR A 469 13.51 13.04 -15.16
N GLU A 470 14.27 13.99 -14.64
CA GLU A 470 15.74 14.03 -14.76
C GLU A 470 16.38 12.78 -14.14
N MET A 471 15.96 12.40 -12.93
CA MET A 471 16.40 11.19 -12.25
C MET A 471 16.05 9.93 -13.06
N PHE A 472 14.85 9.88 -13.64
CA PHE A 472 14.44 8.77 -14.48
C PHE A 472 15.28 8.66 -15.76
N GLN A 473 15.57 9.78 -16.44
CA GLN A 473 16.46 9.78 -17.61
C GLN A 473 17.88 9.34 -17.24
N ALA A 474 18.41 9.83 -16.12
CA ALA A 474 19.71 9.41 -15.61
C ALA A 474 19.73 7.91 -15.28
N MET A 475 18.67 7.39 -14.65
CA MET A 475 18.52 5.96 -14.37
C MET A 475 18.51 5.14 -15.66
N ILE A 476 17.74 5.55 -16.69
CA ILE A 476 17.70 4.86 -17.99
C ILE A 476 19.08 4.86 -18.64
N GLN A 477 19.80 5.98 -18.60
CA GLN A 477 21.15 6.07 -19.19
C GLN A 477 22.14 5.16 -18.45
N ASN A 478 22.15 5.19 -17.12
CA ASN A 478 22.98 4.32 -16.29
C ASN A 478 22.64 2.83 -16.48
N MET A 479 21.35 2.52 -16.66
CA MET A 479 20.88 1.18 -16.95
C MET A 479 21.43 0.66 -18.29
N LYS A 480 21.38 1.47 -19.36
CA LYS A 480 21.96 1.12 -20.67
C LYS A 480 23.47 0.90 -20.55
N GLU A 481 24.18 1.80 -19.88
CA GLU A 481 25.63 1.68 -19.66
C GLU A 481 26.00 0.39 -18.91
N ASP A 482 25.27 0.06 -17.84
CA ASP A 482 25.52 -1.16 -17.07
C ASP A 482 25.20 -2.42 -17.86
N ILE A 483 24.10 -2.45 -18.62
CA ILE A 483 23.74 -3.58 -19.48
C ILE A 483 24.87 -3.84 -20.48
N VAL A 484 25.32 -2.80 -21.20
CA VAL A 484 26.42 -2.88 -22.16
C VAL A 484 27.70 -3.33 -21.44
N ARG A 485 28.08 -2.67 -20.34
CA ARG A 485 29.28 -3.02 -19.55
C ARG A 485 29.29 -4.48 -19.14
N TYR A 486 28.20 -4.99 -18.57
CA TYR A 486 28.11 -6.38 -18.13
C TYR A 486 28.13 -7.35 -19.32
N LEU A 487 27.43 -7.04 -20.41
CA LEU A 487 27.41 -7.90 -21.60
C LEU A 487 28.78 -8.05 -22.24
N PHE A 488 29.53 -6.96 -22.38
CA PHE A 488 30.85 -6.97 -23.00
C PHE A 488 31.96 -7.47 -22.08
N ARG A 489 31.77 -7.46 -20.75
CA ARG A 489 32.81 -7.89 -19.79
C ARG A 489 32.54 -9.22 -19.11
N VAL A 490 31.34 -9.78 -19.20
CA VAL A 490 31.04 -11.09 -18.62
C VAL A 490 31.98 -12.14 -19.21
N LYS A 491 32.60 -12.94 -18.33
CA LYS A 491 33.25 -14.18 -18.75
C LYS A 491 32.33 -15.32 -18.36
N VAL A 492 31.82 -16.05 -19.34
CA VAL A 492 31.07 -17.27 -19.08
C VAL A 492 32.07 -18.31 -18.62
N ALA A 493 32.13 -18.54 -17.31
CA ALA A 493 32.85 -19.68 -16.78
C ALA A 493 32.12 -20.92 -17.28
N LYS A 494 32.75 -21.72 -18.16
CA LYS A 494 32.29 -23.08 -18.39
C LYS A 494 32.24 -23.75 -17.03
N GLU A 495 31.08 -24.26 -16.67
CA GLU A 495 30.92 -25.07 -15.48
C GLU A 495 31.76 -26.34 -15.70
N GLU A 496 33.03 -26.31 -15.29
CA GLU A 496 33.77 -27.54 -15.06
C GLU A 496 32.92 -28.33 -14.08
N ALA A 497 32.47 -29.50 -14.52
CA ALA A 497 31.70 -30.43 -13.72
C ALA A 497 32.34 -30.48 -12.33
N ARG A 498 31.72 -29.81 -11.35
CA ARG A 498 32.23 -29.81 -9.99
C ARG A 498 32.41 -31.28 -9.62
N PRO A 499 33.62 -31.74 -9.27
CA PRO A 499 33.74 -33.07 -8.70
C PRO A 499 32.77 -33.08 -7.52
N GLN A 500 31.80 -34.00 -7.58
CA GLN A 500 30.86 -34.19 -6.49
C GLN A 500 31.69 -34.19 -5.20
N PRO A 501 31.32 -33.41 -4.18
CA PRO A 501 32.11 -33.37 -2.96
C PRO A 501 32.29 -34.81 -2.49
N LEU A 502 33.56 -35.25 -2.42
CA LEU A 502 33.94 -36.51 -1.79
C LEU A 502 33.19 -36.54 -0.47
N ARG A 503 32.18 -37.42 -0.38
CA ARG A 503 31.46 -37.64 0.87
C ARG A 503 32.51 -38.03 1.89
N LEU A 504 32.82 -37.11 2.79
CA LEU A 504 33.49 -37.42 4.04
C LEU A 504 32.63 -38.49 4.72
N VAL A 505 33.13 -39.73 4.67
CA VAL A 505 32.59 -40.84 5.44
C VAL A 505 32.90 -40.52 6.89
N THR A 506 32.00 -39.77 7.54
CA THR A 506 31.98 -39.68 8.98
C THR A 506 31.53 -41.04 9.51
N SER A 507 32.49 -41.79 10.04
CA SER A 507 32.23 -42.99 10.83
C SER A 507 31.54 -42.56 12.14
N GLN A 508 30.21 -42.56 12.13
CA GLN A 508 29.40 -42.60 13.35
C GLN A 508 28.56 -43.89 13.40
N PRO A 509 28.31 -44.45 14.59
CA PRO A 509 27.94 -45.86 14.77
C PRO A 509 26.55 -46.18 14.22
N ALA A 510 26.43 -47.38 13.67
CA ALA A 510 25.27 -47.89 12.93
C ALA A 510 23.95 -47.83 13.72
N ALA A 511 23.12 -46.83 13.43
CA ALA A 511 21.68 -46.91 13.62
C ALA A 511 21.07 -47.70 12.45
N LYS A 512 20.51 -48.87 12.76
CA LYS A 512 19.87 -49.80 11.83
C LYS A 512 18.83 -49.08 10.95
N LYS A 513 19.09 -49.02 9.63
CA LYS A 513 18.12 -48.59 8.63
C LYS A 513 16.95 -49.58 8.57
N GLN A 514 15.75 -49.11 8.92
CA GLN A 514 14.50 -49.77 8.54
C GLN A 514 14.25 -49.52 7.05
N THR A 515 14.24 -50.61 6.28
CA THR A 515 13.86 -50.63 4.87
C THR A 515 12.34 -50.48 4.74
N THR A 516 11.88 -49.37 4.18
CA THR A 516 10.50 -49.18 3.72
C THR A 516 10.30 -49.92 2.40
N VAL A 517 9.78 -51.14 2.49
CA VAL A 517 9.36 -51.96 1.35
C VAL A 517 8.03 -51.41 0.82
N HIS A 518 7.96 -51.11 -0.49
CA HIS A 518 6.70 -50.85 -1.20
C HIS A 518 5.76 -52.06 -1.03
N ARG A 519 4.76 -51.95 -0.15
CA ARG A 519 3.73 -52.99 0.03
C ARG A 519 2.58 -52.75 -0.95
N VAL A 520 2.40 -53.67 -1.89
CA VAL A 520 1.17 -53.83 -2.67
C VAL A 520 0.02 -54.08 -1.69
N LYS A 521 -1.02 -53.24 -1.70
CA LYS A 521 -2.22 -53.42 -0.86
C LYS A 521 -3.02 -54.62 -1.38
N VAL A 522 -3.01 -55.72 -0.64
CA VAL A 522 -3.85 -56.90 -0.92
C VAL A 522 -5.27 -56.65 -0.40
N GLY A 523 -6.29 -56.80 -1.25
CA GLY A 523 -7.69 -56.59 -0.90
C GLY A 523 -8.23 -57.66 0.05
N ARG A 524 -9.22 -57.30 0.88
CA ARG A 524 -9.78 -58.19 1.93
C ARG A 524 -10.27 -59.56 1.43
N ASN A 525 -10.72 -59.66 0.18
CA ASN A 525 -11.22 -60.90 -0.41
C ASN A 525 -10.19 -61.62 -1.30
N ASP A 526 -9.00 -61.06 -1.49
CA ASP A 526 -7.96 -61.64 -2.34
C ASP A 526 -7.27 -62.83 -1.67
N PRO A 527 -6.61 -63.72 -2.44
CA PRO A 527 -5.82 -64.81 -1.90
C PRO A 527 -4.74 -64.27 -0.94
N CYS A 528 -4.61 -64.92 0.23
CA CYS A 528 -3.69 -64.45 1.25
C CYS A 528 -2.23 -64.68 0.79
N PRO A 529 -1.36 -63.65 0.83
CA PRO A 529 0.02 -63.74 0.33
C PRO A 529 0.94 -64.66 1.14
N CYS A 530 0.46 -65.22 2.25
CA CYS A 530 1.20 -66.23 3.02
C CYS A 530 1.17 -67.64 2.38
N GLY A 531 0.51 -67.81 1.23
CA GLY A 531 0.46 -69.09 0.50
C GLY A 531 -0.51 -70.12 1.09
N SER A 532 -1.33 -69.74 2.07
CA SER A 532 -2.27 -70.66 2.74
C SER A 532 -3.49 -71.09 1.90
N GLY A 533 -3.64 -70.55 0.69
CA GLY A 533 -4.79 -70.83 -0.21
C GLY A 533 -6.13 -70.22 0.23
N LYS A 534 -6.20 -69.56 1.40
CA LYS A 534 -7.43 -68.92 1.93
C LYS A 534 -7.48 -67.41 1.60
N LYS A 535 -8.67 -66.81 1.58
CA LYS A 535 -8.85 -65.35 1.40
C LYS A 535 -8.27 -64.55 2.58
N TYR A 536 -7.67 -63.39 2.33
CA TYR A 536 -6.92 -62.59 3.31
C TYR A 536 -7.68 -62.33 4.61
N LYS A 537 -8.95 -61.90 4.56
CA LYS A 537 -9.79 -61.66 5.77
C LYS A 537 -10.05 -62.87 6.66
N LYS A 538 -9.83 -64.10 6.16
CA LYS A 538 -10.00 -65.35 6.93
C LYS A 538 -8.67 -65.96 7.38
N CYS A 539 -7.55 -65.29 7.10
CA CYS A 539 -6.21 -65.72 7.47
C CYS A 539 -5.45 -64.56 8.14
N CYS A 540 -4.48 -63.93 7.46
CA CYS A 540 -3.66 -62.88 8.04
C CYS A 540 -4.37 -61.53 8.23
N GLY A 541 -5.61 -61.37 7.74
CA GLY A 541 -6.43 -60.16 7.88
C GLY A 541 -7.60 -60.29 8.86
N ARG A 542 -7.53 -61.24 9.80
CA ARG A 542 -8.43 -61.32 10.97
C ARG A 542 -8.04 -60.34 12.05
#